data_AF-A0A917ALQ3-F1
#
_entry.id   AF-A0A917ALQ3-F1
#
_cell.length_a   1.000
_cell.length_b   1.000
_cell.length_c   1.000
_cell.angle_alpha   90.00
_cell.angle_beta   90.00
_cell.angle_gamma   90.00
#
_symmetry.space_group_name_H-M   'P 1'
#
loop_
_entity.id
_entity.type
_entity.pdbx_description
1 polymer ?
#
loop_
_entity_poly.entity_id
_entity_poly.type
_entity_poly.pdbx_seq_one_letter_code
_entity_poly.pdbx_strand_id
1 'polypeptide(L)'
;MISIVELAAELGIRKQSVFKIVKRLGIEAQKLKTDDSRGQLAAHVSDEEADLIRQSVKPQVSPMKADEKTNSAGWFYLIQLEPEVDPGRYKVGFAQDLDQRVRSHRTSAPFSIVVNAWPCKFLWEKTAIDCVSRDSEKLHTEVFRTSDLGEVESLAEQFFSAMPNPNDLS
;
A
#
# COMPACT_ATOMS: atom_id res chain seq x y z
N MET A 1 -32.94 -15.12 -6.43
CA MET A 1 -31.95 -15.21 -5.32
C MET A 1 -30.81 -16.09 -5.81
N ILE A 2 -29.58 -15.72 -5.46
CA ILE A 2 -28.36 -16.43 -5.90
C ILE A 2 -27.47 -16.73 -4.70
N SER A 3 -26.80 -17.88 -4.69
CA SER A 3 -25.84 -18.18 -3.62
C SER A 3 -24.54 -17.38 -3.80
N ILE A 4 -23.87 -17.06 -2.69
CA ILE A 4 -22.54 -16.41 -2.71
C ILE A 4 -21.51 -17.28 -3.45
N VAL A 5 -21.71 -18.60 -3.49
CA VAL A 5 -20.80 -19.53 -4.18
C VAL A 5 -20.97 -19.44 -5.69
N GLU A 6 -22.22 -19.43 -6.17
CA GLU A 6 -22.52 -19.23 -7.59
C GLU A 6 -22.09 -17.85 -8.06
N LEU A 7 -22.37 -16.82 -7.28
CA LEU A 7 -21.95 -15.45 -7.57
C LEU A 7 -20.42 -15.32 -7.61
N ALA A 8 -19.70 -16.03 -6.74
CA ALA A 8 -18.23 -16.09 -6.78
C ALA A 8 -17.70 -16.79 -8.04
N ALA A 9 -18.34 -17.89 -8.46
CA ALA A 9 -17.99 -18.61 -9.67
C ALA A 9 -18.27 -17.77 -10.93
N GLU A 10 -19.42 -17.08 -10.98
CA GLU A 10 -19.80 -16.14 -12.04
C GLU A 10 -18.79 -15.01 -12.18
N LEU A 11 -18.33 -14.45 -11.06
CA LEU A 11 -17.40 -13.32 -11.02
C LEU A 11 -15.93 -13.72 -11.13
N GLY A 12 -15.60 -15.01 -11.15
CA GLY A 12 -14.23 -15.51 -11.22
C GLY A 12 -13.35 -15.16 -10.00
N ILE A 13 -13.97 -14.85 -8.84
CA ILE A 13 -13.25 -14.46 -7.62
C ILE A 13 -13.51 -15.45 -6.48
N ARG A 14 -12.62 -15.46 -5.49
CA ARG A 14 -12.77 -16.36 -4.32
C ARG A 14 -14.00 -15.97 -3.51
N LYS A 15 -14.76 -16.97 -3.02
CA LYS A 15 -15.93 -16.77 -2.13
C LYS A 15 -15.68 -15.83 -0.95
N GLN A 16 -14.49 -15.88 -0.36
CA GLN A 16 -14.09 -15.00 0.75
C GLN A 16 -14.07 -13.51 0.37
N SER A 17 -13.71 -13.21 -0.88
CA SER A 17 -13.73 -11.85 -1.42
C SER A 17 -15.17 -11.34 -1.54
N VAL A 18 -16.09 -12.19 -2.01
CA VAL A 18 -17.53 -11.87 -2.08
C VAL A 18 -18.09 -11.62 -0.68
N PHE A 19 -17.76 -12.44 0.32
CA PHE A 19 -18.18 -12.19 1.71
C PHE A 19 -17.69 -10.86 2.28
N LYS A 20 -16.46 -10.44 1.95
CA LYS A 20 -15.95 -9.12 2.34
C LYS A 20 -16.75 -7.98 1.71
N ILE A 21 -17.16 -8.15 0.46
CA ILE A 21 -17.96 -7.17 -0.28
C ILE A 21 -19.37 -7.08 0.32
N VAL A 22 -20.02 -8.21 0.55
CA VAL A 22 -21.32 -8.32 1.23
C VAL A 22 -21.31 -7.57 2.56
N LYS A 23 -20.29 -7.84 3.41
CA LYS A 23 -20.12 -7.15 4.69
C LYS A 23 -19.90 -5.64 4.53
N ARG A 24 -19.11 -5.23 3.53
CA ARG A 24 -18.84 -3.81 3.24
C ARG A 24 -20.09 -3.06 2.76
N LEU A 25 -20.95 -3.74 2.00
CA LEU A 25 -22.20 -3.17 1.49
C LEU A 25 -23.35 -3.23 2.50
N GLY A 26 -23.12 -3.77 3.70
CA GLY A 26 -24.16 -3.90 4.72
C GLY A 26 -25.26 -4.91 4.35
N ILE A 27 -24.97 -5.83 3.42
CA ILE A 27 -25.94 -6.82 2.94
C ILE A 27 -26.00 -7.99 3.94
N GLU A 28 -27.19 -8.34 4.39
CA GLU A 28 -27.43 -9.50 5.26
C GLU A 28 -27.76 -10.75 4.44
N ALA A 29 -26.74 -11.59 4.19
CA ALA A 29 -26.94 -12.83 3.44
C ALA A 29 -27.82 -13.83 4.21
N GLN A 30 -28.88 -14.32 3.57
CA GLN A 30 -29.81 -15.29 4.13
C GLN A 30 -29.27 -16.71 4.00
N LYS A 31 -29.36 -17.52 5.07
CA LYS A 31 -28.95 -18.93 5.03
C LYS A 31 -30.14 -19.78 4.59
N LEU A 32 -30.13 -20.23 3.34
CA LEU A 32 -31.18 -21.06 2.77
C LEU A 32 -30.65 -22.45 2.43
N LYS A 33 -31.52 -23.46 2.56
CA LYS A 33 -31.32 -24.78 1.97
C LYS A 33 -32.07 -24.81 0.64
N THR A 34 -31.34 -24.90 -0.45
CA THR A 34 -31.89 -25.03 -1.80
C THR A 34 -31.48 -26.37 -2.38
N ASP A 35 -32.27 -26.90 -3.33
CA ASP A 35 -32.00 -28.20 -3.97
C ASP A 35 -30.64 -28.21 -4.67
N ASP A 36 -30.19 -27.06 -5.20
CA ASP A 36 -28.86 -26.88 -5.81
C ASP A 36 -27.70 -26.95 -4.80
N SER A 37 -27.96 -26.71 -3.51
CA SER A 37 -26.93 -26.74 -2.46
C SER A 37 -26.63 -28.16 -1.94
N ARG A 38 -27.10 -29.23 -2.62
CA ARG A 38 -26.98 -30.64 -2.18
C ARG A 38 -27.35 -30.84 -0.70
N GLY A 39 -28.37 -30.14 -0.22
CA GLY A 39 -28.87 -30.20 1.16
C GLY A 39 -28.06 -29.42 2.21
N GLN A 40 -27.02 -28.66 1.83
CA GLN A 40 -26.25 -27.82 2.75
C GLN A 40 -26.85 -26.41 2.87
N LEU A 41 -26.64 -25.76 4.03
CA LEU A 41 -26.99 -24.36 4.24
C LEU A 41 -26.01 -23.47 3.47
N ALA A 42 -26.49 -22.78 2.43
CA ALA A 42 -25.71 -21.82 1.68
C ALA A 42 -26.20 -20.39 1.93
N ALA A 43 -25.26 -19.45 1.95
CA ALA A 43 -25.56 -18.03 2.06
C ALA A 43 -26.03 -17.50 0.69
N HIS A 44 -27.23 -16.95 0.67
CA HIS A 44 -27.89 -16.39 -0.51
C HIS A 44 -28.14 -14.91 -0.33
N VAL A 45 -28.16 -14.21 -1.45
CA VAL A 45 -28.52 -12.79 -1.53
C VAL A 45 -29.67 -12.65 -2.54
N SER A 46 -30.44 -11.57 -2.42
CA SER A 46 -31.46 -11.23 -3.41
C SER A 46 -30.82 -10.92 -4.77
N ASP A 47 -31.60 -10.94 -5.84
CA ASP A 47 -31.07 -10.64 -7.18
C ASP A 47 -30.62 -9.17 -7.27
N GLU A 48 -31.32 -8.26 -6.57
CA GLU A 48 -30.95 -6.85 -6.43
C GLU A 48 -29.61 -6.67 -5.69
N GLU A 49 -29.41 -7.41 -4.59
CA GLU A 49 -28.16 -7.41 -3.83
C GLU A 49 -27.01 -8.03 -4.63
N ALA A 50 -27.29 -9.07 -5.42
CA ALA A 50 -26.33 -9.66 -6.34
C ALA A 50 -25.87 -8.66 -7.40
N ASP A 51 -26.77 -7.84 -7.93
CA ASP A 51 -26.42 -6.79 -8.88
C ASP A 51 -25.53 -5.70 -8.25
N LEU A 52 -25.79 -5.32 -6.99
CA LEU A 52 -24.91 -4.41 -6.25
C LEU A 52 -23.50 -5.02 -6.07
N ILE A 53 -23.42 -6.32 -5.76
CA ILE A 53 -22.15 -7.03 -5.64
C ILE A 53 -21.42 -7.08 -6.99
N ARG A 54 -22.11 -7.40 -8.09
CA ARG A 54 -21.55 -7.38 -9.47
C ARG A 54 -20.97 -6.01 -9.81
N GLN A 55 -21.70 -4.94 -9.51
CA GLN A 55 -21.25 -3.56 -9.74
C GLN A 55 -20.05 -3.16 -8.90
N SER A 56 -19.90 -3.76 -7.71
CA SER A 56 -18.75 -3.51 -6.82
C SER A 56 -17.50 -4.32 -7.17
N VAL A 57 -17.63 -5.36 -8.00
CA VAL A 57 -16.56 -6.26 -8.48
C VAL A 57 -16.04 -5.87 -9.85
N LYS A 58 -16.89 -5.31 -10.72
CA LYS A 58 -16.38 -4.47 -11.81
C LYS A 58 -15.47 -3.43 -11.17
N PRO A 59 -14.27 -3.16 -11.72
CA PRO A 59 -13.42 -2.11 -11.20
C PRO A 59 -14.24 -0.83 -11.23
N GLN A 60 -14.78 -0.47 -10.07
CA GLN A 60 -15.13 0.89 -9.77
C GLN A 60 -13.80 1.61 -9.90
N VAL A 61 -13.55 2.14 -11.09
CA VAL A 61 -12.73 3.31 -11.28
C VAL A 61 -13.49 4.39 -10.52
N SER A 62 -13.44 4.35 -9.18
CA SER A 62 -13.86 5.47 -8.37
C SER A 62 -12.94 6.61 -8.76
N PRO A 63 -13.43 7.70 -9.38
CA PRO A 63 -12.56 8.80 -9.79
C PRO A 63 -12.04 9.60 -8.58
N MET A 64 -12.28 9.17 -7.34
CA MET A 64 -12.17 10.01 -6.14
C MET A 64 -11.15 9.55 -5.09
N LYS A 65 -10.26 8.58 -5.37
CA LYS A 65 -9.15 8.24 -4.43
C LYS A 65 -7.79 7.98 -5.06
N ALA A 66 -7.69 7.93 -6.38
CA ALA A 66 -6.40 7.87 -7.04
C ALA A 66 -5.69 9.23 -6.98
N ASP A 67 -6.42 10.33 -7.19
CA ASP A 67 -5.85 11.68 -7.23
C ASP A 67 -5.35 12.22 -5.89
N GLU A 68 -6.00 11.88 -4.77
CA GLU A 68 -5.55 12.38 -3.46
C GLU A 68 -4.21 11.78 -3.01
N LYS A 69 -3.91 10.53 -3.38
CA LYS A 69 -2.62 9.91 -3.07
C LYS A 69 -1.53 10.36 -4.02
N THR A 70 -1.83 10.55 -5.30
CA THR A 70 -0.81 10.96 -6.26
C THR A 70 -0.28 12.36 -5.96
N ASN A 71 -1.14 13.30 -5.53
CA ASN A 71 -0.69 14.65 -5.18
C ASN A 71 -0.43 14.87 -3.68
N SER A 72 -0.37 13.80 -2.86
CA SER A 72 -0.12 13.97 -1.43
C SER A 72 1.33 14.35 -1.15
N ALA A 73 1.52 15.49 -0.49
CA ALA A 73 2.80 15.89 0.09
C ALA A 73 3.09 15.09 1.37
N GLY A 74 4.38 14.90 1.65
CA GLY A 74 4.90 14.22 2.82
C GLY A 74 6.42 14.27 2.83
N TRP A 75 7.03 13.21 3.33
CA TRP A 75 8.47 13.14 3.56
C TRP A 75 9.04 11.89 2.92
N PHE A 76 10.10 12.06 2.15
CA PHE A 76 11.02 10.98 1.82
C PHE A 76 12.03 10.86 2.95
N TYR A 77 12.24 9.67 3.49
CA TYR A 77 13.18 9.46 4.59
C TYR A 77 14.31 8.52 4.19
N LEU A 78 15.47 8.74 4.80
CA LEU A 78 16.60 7.83 4.82
C LEU A 78 16.83 7.39 6.28
N ILE A 79 16.74 6.09 6.53
CA ILE A 79 16.93 5.49 7.86
C ILE A 79 18.07 4.48 7.79
N GLN A 80 19.06 4.63 8.65
CA GLN A 80 20.06 3.60 8.92
C GLN A 80 19.46 2.56 9.86
N LEU A 81 19.52 1.27 9.51
CA LEU A 81 18.82 0.23 10.28
C LEU A 81 19.66 -0.32 11.43
N GLU A 82 20.95 -0.56 11.20
CA GLU A 82 21.85 -1.24 12.16
C GLU A 82 23.20 -0.51 12.25
N PRO A 83 23.27 0.68 12.88
CA PRO A 83 24.47 1.54 12.86
C PRO A 83 25.75 0.85 13.37
N GLU A 84 25.63 -0.05 14.34
CA GLU A 84 26.78 -0.71 14.96
C GLU A 84 27.17 -2.03 14.28
N VAL A 85 26.21 -2.76 13.72
CA VAL A 85 26.41 -4.13 13.21
C VAL A 85 26.54 -4.16 11.69
N ASP A 86 25.76 -3.34 10.98
CA ASP A 86 25.76 -3.25 9.51
C ASP A 86 25.52 -1.77 9.12
N PRO A 87 26.54 -0.90 9.29
CA PRO A 87 26.38 0.55 9.13
C PRO A 87 25.96 0.96 7.71
N GLY A 88 26.26 0.12 6.72
CA GLY A 88 25.86 0.35 5.33
C GLY A 88 24.40 -0.02 5.05
N ARG A 89 23.68 -0.64 5.99
CA ARG A 89 22.30 -1.10 5.79
C ARG A 89 21.31 0.00 6.09
N TYR A 90 20.51 0.35 5.08
CA TYR A 90 19.57 1.44 5.16
C TYR A 90 18.21 1.11 4.54
N LYS A 91 17.21 1.89 4.92
CA LYS A 91 15.86 1.89 4.37
C LYS A 91 15.50 3.28 3.88
N VAL A 92 14.85 3.34 2.74
CA VAL A 92 14.24 4.57 2.22
C VAL A 92 12.73 4.40 2.04
N GLY A 93 12.02 5.49 1.85
CA GLY A 93 10.60 5.47 1.47
C GLY A 93 9.88 6.76 1.80
N PHE A 94 8.57 6.76 1.61
CA PHE A 94 7.69 7.90 1.85
C PHE A 94 6.83 7.73 3.11
N ALA A 95 6.54 8.84 3.77
CA ALA A 95 5.55 8.93 4.83
C ALA A 95 4.87 10.30 4.86
N GLN A 96 3.55 10.33 5.07
CA GLN A 96 2.84 11.58 5.39
C GLN A 96 3.14 12.04 6.83
N ASP A 97 3.26 11.08 7.75
CA ASP A 97 3.66 11.28 9.14
C ASP A 97 4.96 10.51 9.40
N LEU A 98 6.07 11.24 9.41
CA LEU A 98 7.40 10.67 9.60
C LEU A 98 7.56 10.08 11.01
N ASP A 99 7.06 10.76 12.04
CA ASP A 99 7.21 10.32 13.43
C ASP A 99 6.48 9.00 13.68
N GLN A 100 5.23 8.88 13.21
CA GLN A 100 4.46 7.66 13.31
C GLN A 100 5.14 6.52 12.53
N ARG A 101 5.70 6.82 11.36
CA ARG A 101 6.41 5.83 10.53
C ARG A 101 7.68 5.33 11.20
N VAL A 102 8.50 6.23 11.75
CA VAL A 102 9.74 5.88 12.45
C VAL A 102 9.44 5.07 13.72
N ARG A 103 8.43 5.45 14.51
CA ARG A 103 7.99 4.67 15.67
C ARG A 103 7.59 3.25 15.29
N SER A 104 6.88 3.11 14.18
CA SER A 104 6.46 1.81 13.65
C SER A 104 7.66 0.95 13.24
N HIS A 105 8.66 1.54 12.56
CA HIS A 105 9.90 0.83 12.19
C HIS A 105 10.72 0.40 13.40
N ARG A 106 10.79 1.21 14.46
CA ARG A 106 11.51 0.89 15.70
C ARG A 106 11.01 -0.36 16.41
N THR A 107 9.78 -0.81 16.13
CA THR A 107 9.28 -2.10 16.67
C THR A 107 10.07 -3.29 16.14
N SER A 108 10.64 -3.17 14.93
CA SER A 108 11.39 -4.23 14.25
C SER A 108 12.89 -3.92 14.13
N ALA A 109 13.27 -2.64 14.16
CA ALA A 109 14.66 -2.16 14.12
C ALA A 109 14.86 -1.10 15.23
N PRO A 110 15.00 -1.49 16.50
CA PRO A 110 15.00 -0.57 17.64
C PRO A 110 16.18 0.41 17.64
N PHE A 111 17.30 0.02 17.02
CA PHE A 111 18.52 0.82 16.91
C PHE A 111 18.54 1.71 15.66
N SER A 112 17.45 1.75 14.88
CA SER A 112 17.42 2.52 13.64
C SER A 112 17.53 4.02 13.92
N ILE A 113 18.36 4.70 13.11
CA ILE A 113 18.58 6.14 13.17
C ILE A 113 18.04 6.77 11.89
N VAL A 114 17.24 7.83 12.03
CA VAL A 114 16.87 8.67 10.89
C VAL A 114 18.09 9.47 10.52
N VAL A 115 18.63 9.23 9.33
CA VAL A 115 19.78 9.97 8.80
C VAL A 115 19.30 11.35 8.37
N ASN A 116 18.28 11.39 7.52
CA ASN A 116 17.69 12.63 7.02
C ASN A 116 16.29 12.40 6.44
N ALA A 117 15.56 13.49 6.16
CA ALA A 117 14.27 13.46 5.50
C ALA A 117 14.02 14.73 4.67
N TRP A 118 13.42 14.57 3.50
CA TRP A 118 13.17 15.62 2.53
C TRP A 118 11.69 15.74 2.21
N PRO A 119 11.15 16.97 2.02
CA PRO A 119 9.80 17.16 1.51
C PRO A 119 9.63 16.46 0.16
N CYS A 120 8.58 15.67 0.02
CA CYS A 120 8.38 14.79 -1.15
C CYS A 120 6.90 14.70 -1.52
N LYS A 121 6.57 14.60 -2.81
CA LYS A 121 5.26 14.11 -3.25
C LYS A 121 5.30 12.59 -3.36
N PHE A 122 4.21 11.91 -3.01
CA PHE A 122 4.11 10.45 -3.14
C PHE A 122 4.45 9.96 -4.56
N LEU A 123 4.06 10.70 -5.60
CA LEU A 123 4.42 10.39 -7.00
C LEU A 123 5.93 10.32 -7.26
N TRP A 124 6.75 11.01 -6.48
CA TRP A 124 8.20 11.05 -6.65
C TRP A 124 8.90 9.90 -5.96
N GLU A 125 8.24 9.22 -5.01
CA GLU A 125 8.85 8.21 -4.13
C GLU A 125 9.61 7.17 -4.94
N LYS A 126 8.99 6.56 -5.94
CA LYS A 126 9.62 5.50 -6.73
C LYS A 126 10.88 6.01 -7.44
N THR A 127 10.80 7.15 -8.09
CA THR A 127 11.93 7.76 -8.80
C THR A 127 13.05 8.16 -7.84
N ALA A 128 12.69 8.68 -6.66
CA ALA A 128 13.64 9.00 -5.61
C ALA A 128 14.37 7.74 -5.11
N ILE A 129 13.63 6.64 -4.82
CA ILE A 129 14.22 5.35 -4.44
C ILE A 129 15.18 4.87 -5.52
N ASP A 130 14.74 4.83 -6.78
CA ASP A 130 15.56 4.35 -7.90
C ASP A 130 16.83 5.21 -8.08
N CYS A 131 16.75 6.53 -7.85
CA CYS A 131 17.88 7.44 -7.92
C CYS A 131 18.90 7.18 -6.79
N VAL A 132 18.46 7.16 -5.54
CA VAL A 132 19.35 7.07 -4.36
C VAL A 132 19.88 5.65 -4.11
N SER A 133 19.28 4.63 -4.73
CA SER A 133 19.71 3.23 -4.59
C SER A 133 20.46 2.67 -5.79
N ARG A 134 20.78 3.51 -6.78
CA ARG A 134 21.36 3.09 -8.07
C ARG A 134 22.68 2.31 -7.94
N ASP A 135 23.50 2.65 -6.94
CA ASP A 135 24.82 2.06 -6.69
C ASP A 135 24.82 1.12 -5.46
N SER A 136 23.63 0.79 -4.95
CA SER A 136 23.44 0.01 -3.73
C SER A 136 23.00 -1.43 -4.02
N GLU A 137 23.39 -2.36 -3.15
CA GLU A 137 22.87 -3.73 -3.15
C GLU A 137 21.44 -3.73 -2.59
N LYS A 138 20.49 -4.26 -3.36
CA LYS A 138 19.11 -4.43 -2.88
C LYS A 138 18.97 -5.68 -2.03
N LEU A 139 18.72 -5.51 -0.74
CA LEU A 139 18.49 -6.61 0.21
C LEU A 139 17.02 -7.03 0.28
N HIS A 140 16.11 -6.05 0.23
CA HIS A 140 14.66 -6.28 0.28
C HIS A 140 13.89 -5.10 -0.33
N THR A 141 12.55 -5.14 -0.25
CA THR A 141 11.67 -4.01 -0.61
C THR A 141 12.08 -2.76 0.16
N GLU A 142 12.64 -1.79 -0.58
CA GLU A 142 13.12 -0.50 -0.07
C GLU A 142 14.25 -0.58 0.98
N VAL A 143 14.89 -1.74 1.12
CA VAL A 143 16.02 -1.96 2.04
C VAL A 143 17.24 -2.31 1.21
N PHE A 144 18.31 -1.58 1.45
CA PHE A 144 19.52 -1.60 0.63
C PHE A 144 20.77 -1.64 1.51
N ARG A 145 21.89 -1.96 0.89
CA ARG A 145 23.22 -1.88 1.48
C ARG A 145 24.14 -1.08 0.57
N THR A 146 24.89 -0.15 1.15
CA THR A 146 25.92 0.65 0.48
C THR A 146 27.24 0.55 1.25
N SER A 147 28.36 0.80 0.57
CA SER A 147 29.66 1.03 1.22
C SER A 147 29.77 2.42 1.86
N ASP A 148 29.03 3.40 1.35
CA ASP A 148 29.02 4.78 1.85
C ASP A 148 27.59 5.31 1.91
N LEU A 149 27.12 5.58 3.14
CA LEU A 149 25.79 6.14 3.38
C LEU A 149 25.72 7.63 3.07
N GLY A 150 26.84 8.34 3.13
CA GLY A 150 26.93 9.76 2.76
C GLY A 150 26.73 9.99 1.27
N GLU A 151 27.15 9.04 0.41
CA GLU A 151 26.84 9.10 -1.03
C GLU A 151 25.33 9.01 -1.28
N VAL A 152 24.62 8.13 -0.57
CA VAL A 152 23.17 7.98 -0.68
C VAL A 152 22.46 9.26 -0.24
N GLU A 153 22.90 9.87 0.87
CA GLU A 153 22.38 11.15 1.35
C GLU A 153 22.64 12.28 0.34
N SER A 154 23.84 12.36 -0.22
CA SER A 154 24.21 13.36 -1.24
C SER A 154 23.37 13.22 -2.52
N LEU A 155 23.07 11.99 -2.95
CA LEU A 155 22.18 11.74 -4.09
C LEU A 155 20.75 12.19 -3.79
N ALA A 156 20.26 11.95 -2.58
CA ALA A 156 18.94 12.43 -2.17
C ALA A 156 18.88 13.96 -2.15
N GLU A 157 19.90 14.63 -1.61
CA GLU A 157 19.99 16.09 -1.58
C GLU A 157 19.99 16.68 -3.00
N GLN A 158 20.77 16.11 -3.92
CA GLN A 158 20.79 16.51 -5.33
C GLN A 158 19.45 16.28 -6.02
N PHE A 159 18.79 15.14 -5.74
CA PHE A 159 17.48 14.84 -6.31
C PHE A 159 16.45 15.86 -5.84
N PHE A 160 16.28 16.03 -4.52
CA PHE A 160 15.22 16.88 -3.96
C PHE A 160 15.48 18.37 -4.16
N SER A 161 16.72 18.82 -4.28
CA SER A 161 17.03 20.22 -4.65
C SER A 161 16.63 20.59 -6.09
N ALA A 162 16.51 19.60 -6.99
CA ALA A 162 16.02 19.80 -8.35
C ALA A 162 14.48 19.73 -8.45
N MET A 163 13.80 19.26 -7.40
CA MET A 163 12.35 19.12 -7.38
C MET A 163 11.67 20.42 -6.92
N PRO A 164 10.45 20.72 -7.41
CA PRO A 164 9.67 21.85 -6.90
C PRO A 164 9.25 21.63 -5.44
N ASN A 165 8.72 22.66 -4.78
CA ASN A 165 8.15 22.49 -3.44
C ASN A 165 6.93 21.54 -3.53
N PRO A 166 6.88 20.45 -2.75
CA PRO A 166 5.78 19.49 -2.81
C PRO A 166 4.44 20.07 -2.37
N ASN A 167 4.43 21.20 -1.66
CA ASN A 167 3.20 21.90 -1.26
C ASN A 167 2.70 22.90 -2.30
N ASP A 168 3.45 23.15 -3.37
CA ASP A 168 2.97 24.01 -4.44
C ASP A 168 1.86 23.28 -5.20
N LEU A 169 0.67 23.89 -5.18
CA LEU A 169 -0.50 23.46 -5.93
C LEU A 169 -0.23 23.68 -7.43
N SER A 170 0.08 22.60 -8.14
CA SER A 170 0.01 22.52 -9.60
C SER A 170 -1.39 22.13 -10.03
#